data_AF-A0A0F6NDC0-F1
#
_entry.id   AF-A0A0F6NDC0-F1
#
_cell.length_a   1.000
_cell.length_b   1.000
_cell.length_c   1.000
_cell.angle_alpha   90.00
_cell.angle_beta   90.00
_cell.angle_gamma   90.00
#
_symmetry.space_group_name_H-M   'P 1'
#
loop_
_entity.id
_entity.type
_entity.pdbx_description
1 polymer ?
#
loop_
_entity_poly.entity_id
_entity_poly.type
_entity_poly.pdbx_seq_one_letter_code
_entity_poly.pdbx_strand_id
1 'polypeptide(L)'
;TSKRDFYLGIYGALGIGQAISICSSELNLTIASLNAASEIHKGLLLNIFRQPMSFFELVPIGRILSRFSKDLSGVDEELPFSCYEVIESTCIVLGTLVVISVSTPIFVAVIVPIGFLYYFIQRFYVATSRQLKRLESVSRSPIYSHFGETITGVQAI
;
A
#
# COMPACT_ATOMS: atom_id res chain seq x y z
N THR A 1 -37.01 29.67 -9.85
CA THR A 1 -37.08 28.19 -9.83
C THR A 1 -36.14 27.58 -10.86
N SER A 2 -36.23 27.95 -12.15
CA SER A 2 -35.35 27.44 -13.23
C SER A 2 -33.83 27.45 -12.94
N LYS A 3 -33.26 28.48 -12.28
CA LYS A 3 -31.83 28.49 -11.91
C LYS A 3 -31.45 27.38 -10.92
N ARG A 4 -32.35 27.05 -9.97
CA ARG A 4 -32.13 25.98 -8.99
C ARG A 4 -32.11 24.62 -9.67
N ASP A 5 -33.06 24.40 -10.58
CA ASP A 5 -33.19 23.13 -11.30
C ASP A 5 -31.99 22.91 -12.25
N PHE A 6 -31.43 23.98 -12.81
CA PHE A 6 -30.18 23.95 -13.59
C PHE A 6 -28.96 23.54 -12.76
N TYR A 7 -28.74 24.15 -11.58
CA TYR A 7 -27.65 23.74 -10.68
C TYR A 7 -27.82 22.31 -10.19
N LEU A 8 -29.05 21.89 -9.86
CA LEU A 8 -29.34 20.52 -9.44
C LEU A 8 -28.98 19.50 -10.55
N GLY A 9 -29.29 19.83 -11.81
CA GLY A 9 -28.90 19.03 -12.96
C GLY A 9 -27.38 18.91 -13.12
N ILE A 10 -26.63 20.00 -12.93
CA ILE A 10 -25.15 19.97 -12.98
C ILE A 10 -24.59 19.10 -11.85
N TYR A 11 -25.07 19.26 -10.61
CA TYR A 11 -24.61 18.42 -9.50
C TYR A 11 -24.93 16.94 -9.72
N GLY A 12 -26.12 16.63 -10.27
CA GLY A 12 -26.48 15.27 -10.64
C GLY A 12 -25.55 14.68 -11.71
N ALA A 13 -25.25 15.44 -12.76
CA ALA A 13 -24.32 15.02 -13.80
C ALA A 13 -22.89 14.81 -13.29
N LEU A 14 -22.40 15.73 -12.43
CA LEU A 14 -21.10 15.60 -11.78
C LEU A 14 -21.03 14.37 -10.87
N GLY A 15 -22.08 14.09 -10.10
CA GLY A 15 -22.15 12.91 -9.23
C GLY A 15 -22.15 11.60 -10.02
N ILE A 16 -22.91 11.53 -11.12
CA ILE A 16 -22.90 10.37 -12.03
C ILE A 16 -21.52 10.20 -12.67
N GLY A 17 -20.93 11.30 -13.15
CA GLY A 17 -19.57 11.28 -13.71
C GLY A 17 -18.53 10.81 -12.71
N GLN A 18 -18.62 11.26 -11.46
CA GLN A 18 -17.76 10.81 -10.37
C GLN A 18 -17.93 9.31 -10.12
N ALA A 19 -19.15 8.81 -10.01
CA ALA A 19 -19.41 7.39 -9.77
C ALA A 19 -18.82 6.51 -10.89
N ILE A 20 -19.00 6.91 -12.16
CA ILE A 20 -18.43 6.19 -13.31
C ILE A 20 -16.89 6.24 -13.27
N SER A 21 -16.31 7.39 -12.91
CA SER A 21 -14.85 7.55 -12.81
C SER A 21 -14.25 6.71 -11.69
N ILE A 22 -14.93 6.58 -10.55
CA ILE A 22 -14.46 5.75 -9.43
C ILE A 22 -14.52 4.28 -9.84
N CYS A 23 -15.68 3.82 -10.34
CA CYS A 23 -15.83 2.43 -10.80
C CYS A 23 -14.80 2.07 -11.87
N SER A 24 -14.56 2.95 -12.85
CA SER A 24 -13.56 2.69 -13.89
C SER A 24 -12.14 2.65 -13.33
N SER A 25 -11.79 3.52 -12.38
CA SER A 25 -10.47 3.54 -11.76
C SER A 25 -10.21 2.26 -10.95
N GLU A 26 -11.19 1.81 -10.17
CA GLU A 26 -11.11 0.59 -9.36
C GLU A 26 -11.00 -0.67 -10.22
N LEU A 27 -11.77 -0.75 -11.31
CA LEU A 27 -11.67 -1.83 -12.29
C LEU A 27 -10.29 -1.85 -12.96
N ASN A 28 -9.80 -0.68 -13.40
CA ASN A 28 -8.47 -0.59 -14.02
C ASN A 28 -7.37 -1.02 -13.06
N LEU A 29 -7.42 -0.59 -11.80
CA LEU A 29 -6.43 -0.97 -10.80
C LEU A 29 -6.47 -2.47 -10.52
N THR A 30 -7.66 -3.07 -10.41
CA THR A 30 -7.83 -4.50 -10.19
C THR A 30 -7.30 -5.32 -11.37
N ILE A 31 -7.58 -4.90 -12.61
CA ILE A 31 -7.03 -5.58 -13.79
C ILE A 31 -5.51 -5.44 -13.84
N ALA A 32 -4.98 -4.26 -13.52
CA ALA A 32 -3.54 -4.02 -13.46
C ALA A 32 -2.85 -4.86 -12.39
N SER A 33 -3.44 -4.98 -11.20
CA SER A 33 -2.88 -5.80 -10.12
C SER A 33 -2.89 -7.28 -10.47
N LEU A 34 -3.98 -7.80 -11.06
CA LEU A 34 -4.06 -9.18 -11.53
C LEU A 34 -3.01 -9.50 -12.62
N ASN A 35 -2.81 -8.58 -13.56
CA ASN A 35 -1.78 -8.75 -14.59
C ASN A 35 -0.37 -8.72 -13.98
N ALA A 36 -0.10 -7.80 -13.05
CA ALA A 36 1.18 -7.70 -12.35
C ALA A 36 1.46 -8.96 -11.53
N ALA A 37 0.47 -9.46 -10.78
CA ALA A 37 0.53 -10.70 -10.01
C ALA A 37 0.89 -11.89 -10.91
N SER A 38 0.21 -12.01 -12.06
CA SER A 38 0.48 -13.09 -13.03
C SER A 38 1.91 -13.06 -13.56
N GLU A 39 2.42 -11.87 -13.93
CA GLU A 39 3.78 -11.73 -14.44
C GLU A 39 4.84 -11.99 -13.37
N ILE A 40 4.62 -11.51 -12.14
CA ILE A 40 5.53 -11.78 -11.01
C ILE A 40 5.56 -13.28 -10.69
N HIS A 41 4.40 -13.93 -10.65
CA HIS A 41 4.28 -15.37 -10.42
C HIS A 41 5.04 -16.17 -11.48
N LYS A 42 4.82 -15.88 -12.77
CA LYS A 42 5.54 -16.54 -13.89
C LYS A 42 7.05 -16.29 -13.81
N GLY A 43 7.47 -15.06 -13.55
CA GLY A 43 8.88 -14.69 -13.44
C GLY A 43 9.59 -15.42 -12.30
N LEU A 44 8.95 -15.50 -11.13
CA LEU A 44 9.47 -16.25 -9.99
C LEU A 44 9.56 -17.76 -10.28
N LEU A 45 8.50 -18.34 -10.86
CA LEU A 45 8.46 -19.75 -11.22
C LEU A 45 9.58 -20.12 -12.20
N LEU A 46 9.75 -19.34 -13.28
CA LEU A 46 10.81 -19.55 -14.27
C LEU A 46 12.22 -19.42 -13.66
N ASN A 47 12.40 -18.46 -12.74
CA ASN A 47 13.68 -18.27 -12.08
C ASN A 47 14.02 -19.41 -11.11
N ILE A 48 13.03 -19.98 -10.42
CA ILE A 48 13.22 -21.14 -9.55
C ILE A 48 13.61 -22.35 -10.39
N PHE A 49 12.92 -22.62 -11.51
CA PHE A 49 13.27 -23.75 -12.38
C PHE A 49 14.66 -23.65 -13.02
N ARG A 50 15.22 -22.45 -13.15
CA ARG A 50 16.58 -22.22 -13.65
C ARG A 50 17.68 -22.38 -12.60
N GLN A 51 17.33 -22.57 -11.32
CA GLN A 51 18.34 -22.73 -10.28
C GLN A 51 19.03 -24.11 -10.35
N PRO A 52 20.34 -24.19 -10.03
CA PRO A 52 21.07 -25.45 -9.98
C PRO A 52 20.55 -26.35 -8.86
N MET A 53 20.72 -27.67 -9.00
CA MET A 53 20.23 -28.64 -8.01
C MET A 53 20.80 -28.40 -6.60
N SER A 54 22.03 -27.90 -6.50
CA SER A 54 22.67 -27.52 -5.22
C SER A 54 21.85 -26.51 -4.41
N PHE A 55 21.08 -25.63 -5.06
CA PHE A 55 20.19 -24.69 -4.36
C PHE A 55 19.05 -25.43 -3.64
N PHE A 56 18.48 -26.46 -4.27
CA PHE A 56 17.38 -27.26 -3.72
C PHE A 56 17.84 -28.23 -2.63
N GLU A 57 19.13 -28.60 -2.62
CA GLU A 57 19.73 -29.38 -1.54
C GLU A 57 20.01 -28.53 -0.28
N LEU A 58 20.38 -27.26 -0.46
CA LEU A 58 20.69 -26.33 0.62
C LEU A 58 19.43 -25.69 1.25
N VAL A 59 18.39 -25.45 0.45
CA VAL A 59 17.17 -24.76 0.88
C VAL A 59 15.99 -25.73 0.87
N PRO A 60 15.37 -26.03 2.02
CA PRO A 60 14.24 -26.94 2.07
C PRO A 60 13.07 -26.39 1.25
N ILE A 61 12.44 -27.26 0.45
CA ILE A 61 11.32 -26.92 -0.44
C ILE A 61 10.18 -26.22 0.32
N GLY A 62 9.90 -26.65 1.55
CA GLY A 62 8.89 -26.01 2.40
C GLY A 62 9.17 -24.53 2.71
N ARG A 63 10.43 -24.11 2.84
CA ARG A 63 10.80 -22.70 3.04
C ARG A 63 10.61 -21.88 1.77
N ILE A 64 10.93 -22.47 0.61
CA ILE A 64 10.71 -21.84 -0.69
C ILE A 64 9.21 -21.62 -0.89
N LEU A 65 8.39 -22.63 -0.64
CA LEU A 65 6.93 -22.54 -0.76
C LEU A 65 6.32 -21.54 0.21
N SER A 66 6.78 -21.52 1.48
CA SER A 66 6.31 -20.57 2.48
C SER A 66 6.63 -19.13 2.11
N ARG A 67 7.83 -18.85 1.60
CA ARG A 67 8.18 -17.52 1.09
C ARG A 67 7.38 -17.16 -0.15
N PHE A 68 7.31 -18.06 -1.12
CA PHE A 68 6.55 -17.86 -2.35
C PHE A 68 5.09 -17.51 -2.05
N SER A 69 4.43 -18.28 -1.19
CA SER A 69 3.03 -18.02 -0.81
C SER A 69 2.89 -16.69 -0.07
N LYS A 70 3.73 -16.41 0.93
CA LYS A 70 3.59 -15.21 1.76
C LYS A 70 3.92 -13.94 1.01
N ASP A 71 5.00 -13.94 0.24
CA ASP A 71 5.45 -12.77 -0.50
C ASP A 71 4.51 -12.49 -1.69
N LEU A 72 3.98 -13.54 -2.34
CA LEU A 72 2.97 -13.38 -3.40
C LEU A 72 1.65 -12.81 -2.85
N SER A 73 1.16 -13.29 -1.69
CA SER A 73 -0.01 -12.70 -1.06
C SER A 73 0.18 -11.22 -0.72
N GLY A 74 1.36 -10.81 -0.24
CA GLY A 74 1.65 -9.39 0.02
C GLY A 74 1.69 -8.55 -1.26
N VAL A 75 2.19 -9.11 -2.36
CA VAL A 75 2.23 -8.45 -3.67
C VAL A 75 0.84 -8.33 -4.31
N ASP A 76 -0.03 -9.32 -4.10
CA ASP A 76 -1.33 -9.40 -4.74
C ASP A 76 -2.40 -8.60 -3.99
N GLU A 77 -2.30 -8.50 -2.66
CA GLU A 77 -3.33 -7.88 -1.81
C GLU A 77 -2.87 -6.54 -1.22
N GLU A 78 -1.74 -6.52 -0.50
CA GLU A 78 -1.31 -5.32 0.24
C GLU A 78 -0.76 -4.20 -0.66
N LEU A 79 -0.02 -4.57 -1.70
CA LEU A 79 0.63 -3.62 -2.61
C LEU A 79 -0.37 -2.78 -3.43
N PRO A 80 -1.35 -3.39 -4.13
CA PRO A 80 -2.35 -2.64 -4.90
C PRO A 80 -3.19 -1.73 -4.01
N PHE A 81 -3.59 -2.22 -2.84
CA PHE A 81 -4.33 -1.45 -1.85
C PHE A 81 -3.54 -0.22 -1.39
N SER A 82 -2.27 -0.40 -0.99
CA SER A 82 -1.40 0.71 -0.56
C SER A 82 -1.18 1.73 -1.68
N CYS A 83 -1.03 1.27 -2.93
CA CYS A 83 -0.90 2.14 -4.10
C CYS A 83 -2.17 2.96 -4.34
N TYR A 84 -3.35 2.34 -4.23
CA TYR A 84 -4.63 3.03 -4.35
C TYR A 84 -4.73 4.16 -3.32
N GLU A 85 -4.50 3.85 -2.04
CA GLU A 85 -4.59 4.83 -0.95
C GLU A 85 -3.63 6.00 -1.15
N VAL A 86 -2.39 5.74 -1.59
CA VAL A 86 -1.40 6.81 -1.83
C VAL A 86 -1.85 7.72 -2.98
N ILE A 87 -2.34 7.16 -4.08
CA ILE A 87 -2.80 7.93 -5.24
C ILE A 87 -4.04 8.75 -4.86
N GLU A 88 -5.04 8.11 -4.24
CA GLU A 88 -6.28 8.75 -3.82
C GLU A 88 -6.00 9.89 -2.84
N SER A 89 -5.24 9.61 -1.76
CA SER A 89 -4.91 10.59 -0.74
C SER A 89 -4.14 11.78 -1.33
N THR A 90 -3.15 11.51 -2.20
CA THR A 90 -2.37 12.58 -2.85
C THR A 90 -3.26 13.43 -3.75
N CYS A 91 -4.15 12.82 -4.54
CA CYS A 91 -5.10 13.55 -5.38
C CYS A 91 -6.07 14.41 -4.57
N ILE A 92 -6.61 13.88 -3.46
CA ILE A 92 -7.51 14.63 -2.57
C ILE A 92 -6.78 15.83 -1.95
N VAL A 93 -5.56 15.63 -1.44
CA VAL A 93 -4.76 16.70 -0.84
C VAL A 93 -4.42 17.78 -1.89
N LEU A 94 -3.97 17.39 -3.08
CA LEU A 94 -3.69 18.35 -4.14
C LEU A 94 -4.95 19.10 -4.58
N GLY A 95 -6.07 18.40 -4.76
CA GLY A 95 -7.34 18.99 -5.14
C GLY A 95 -7.85 20.00 -4.12
N THR A 96 -7.82 19.63 -2.82
CA THR A 96 -8.22 20.54 -1.74
C THR A 96 -7.30 21.76 -1.65
N LEU A 97 -5.99 21.58 -1.79
CA LEU A 97 -5.05 22.70 -1.84
C LEU A 97 -5.33 23.66 -3.01
N VAL A 98 -5.60 23.13 -4.19
CA VAL A 98 -5.95 23.94 -5.37
C VAL A 98 -7.24 24.71 -5.15
N VAL A 99 -8.30 24.06 -4.67
CA VAL A 99 -9.61 24.69 -4.41
C VAL A 99 -9.48 25.83 -3.38
N ILE A 100 -8.78 25.59 -2.28
CA ILE A 100 -8.57 26.62 -1.24
C ILE A 100 -7.73 27.77 -1.80
N SER A 101 -6.68 27.48 -2.57
CA SER A 101 -5.80 28.50 -3.16
C SER A 101 -6.52 29.40 -4.15
N VAL A 102 -7.43 28.85 -4.96
CA VAL A 102 -8.27 29.63 -5.89
C VAL A 102 -9.30 30.47 -5.12
N SER A 103 -9.88 29.93 -4.04
CA SER A 103 -10.86 30.66 -3.23
C SER A 103 -10.22 31.79 -2.43
N THR A 104 -9.01 31.61 -1.91
CA THR A 104 -8.30 32.56 -1.06
C THR A 104 -6.81 32.62 -1.44
N PRO A 105 -6.39 33.50 -2.38
CA PRO A 105 -5.02 33.52 -2.88
C PRO A 105 -3.95 33.79 -1.80
N ILE A 106 -4.31 34.52 -0.74
CA ILE A 106 -3.40 34.81 0.38
C ILE A 106 -3.01 33.52 1.15
N PHE A 107 -3.82 32.47 1.09
CA PHE A 107 -3.54 31.18 1.72
C PHE A 107 -2.24 30.54 1.18
N VAL A 108 -1.88 30.82 -0.07
CA VAL A 108 -0.65 30.29 -0.70
C VAL A 108 0.60 30.78 0.05
N ALA A 109 0.60 32.01 0.57
CA ALA A 109 1.72 32.51 1.35
C ALA A 109 1.91 31.75 2.68
N VAL A 110 0.81 31.22 3.25
CA VAL A 110 0.81 30.49 4.53
C VAL A 110 1.11 29.00 4.32
N ILE A 111 0.65 28.40 3.23
CA ILE A 111 0.88 26.96 2.97
C ILE A 111 2.35 26.66 2.65
N VAL A 112 3.10 27.59 2.05
CA VAL A 112 4.52 27.39 1.72
C VAL A 112 5.38 27.11 2.96
N PRO A 113 5.37 27.95 4.03
CA PRO A 113 6.15 27.65 5.24
C PRO A 113 5.63 26.41 5.98
N ILE A 114 4.31 26.16 5.98
CA ILE A 114 3.74 24.95 6.58
C ILE A 114 4.19 23.69 5.82
N GLY A 115 4.18 23.73 4.49
CA GLY A 115 4.61 22.63 3.64
C GLY A 115 6.09 22.32 3.79
N PHE A 116 6.92 23.36 3.96
CA PHE A 116 8.32 23.18 4.31
C PHE A 116 8.47 22.47 5.66
N LEU A 117 7.82 22.96 6.73
CA LEU A 117 7.83 22.31 8.05
C LEU A 117 7.34 20.86 7.97
N TYR A 118 6.24 20.63 7.25
CA TYR A 118 5.67 19.30 7.03
C TYR A 118 6.68 18.37 6.36
N TYR A 119 7.39 18.81 5.33
CA TYR A 119 8.43 18.01 4.68
C TYR A 119 9.55 17.59 5.64
N PHE A 120 10.01 18.50 6.51
CA PHE A 120 10.99 18.16 7.54
C PHE A 120 10.44 17.11 8.50
N ILE A 121 9.25 17.35 9.06
CA ILE A 121 8.60 16.42 10.00
C ILE A 121 8.38 15.05 9.34
N GLN A 122 7.86 15.03 8.11
CA GLN A 122 7.61 13.81 7.34
C GLN A 122 8.90 13.01 7.13
N ARG A 123 10.01 13.68 6.80
CA ARG A 123 11.30 13.01 6.62
C ARG A 123 11.79 12.33 7.91
N PHE A 124 11.68 13.01 9.05
CA PHE A 124 12.02 12.42 10.35
C PHE A 124 11.05 11.29 10.72
N TYR A 125 9.74 11.53 10.60
CA TYR A 125 8.70 10.56 10.91
C TYR A 125 8.84 9.27 10.11
N VAL A 126 9.08 9.34 8.79
CA VAL A 126 9.26 8.15 7.94
C VAL A 126 10.51 7.37 8.33
N ALA A 127 11.60 8.05 8.69
CA ALA A 127 12.81 7.37 9.17
C ALA A 127 12.57 6.64 10.50
N THR A 128 11.96 7.32 11.47
CA THR A 128 11.65 6.76 12.79
C THR A 128 10.61 5.64 12.71
N SER A 129 9.53 5.83 11.94
CA SER A 129 8.48 4.82 11.75
C SER A 129 9.02 3.53 11.15
N ARG A 130 9.91 3.62 10.15
CA ARG A 130 10.56 2.45 9.56
C ARG A 130 11.45 1.70 10.57
N GLN A 131 12.17 2.44 11.41
CA GLN A 131 12.99 1.85 12.47
C GLN A 131 12.12 1.16 13.53
N LEU A 132 11.00 1.79 13.92
CA LEU A 132 10.06 1.23 14.89
C LEU A 132 9.40 -0.06 14.37
N LYS A 133 8.91 -0.06 13.12
CA LYS A 133 8.37 -1.28 12.48
C LYS A 133 9.40 -2.41 12.42
N ARG A 134 10.68 -2.09 12.17
CA ARG A 134 11.76 -3.08 12.23
C ARG A 134 11.97 -3.61 13.64
N LEU A 135 11.97 -2.74 14.65
CA LEU A 135 12.13 -3.13 16.05
C LEU A 135 10.99 -4.05 16.51
N GLU A 136 9.75 -3.71 16.15
CA GLU A 136 8.57 -4.52 16.46
C GLU A 136 8.66 -5.93 15.84
N SER A 137 9.12 -6.02 14.58
CA SER A 137 9.34 -7.31 13.92
C SER A 137 10.42 -8.15 14.61
N VAL A 138 11.52 -7.52 15.06
CA VAL A 138 12.61 -8.21 15.76
C VAL A 138 12.21 -8.62 17.18
N SER A 139 11.41 -7.81 17.89
CA SER A 139 10.98 -8.13 19.26
C SER A 139 9.92 -9.22 19.32
N ARG A 140 9.12 -9.43 18.27
CA ARG A 140 8.13 -10.53 18.21
C ARG A 140 8.77 -11.91 18.05
N SER A 141 9.86 -12.03 17.29
CA SER A 141 10.54 -13.32 17.03
C SER A 141 10.98 -14.10 18.29
N PRO A 142 11.67 -13.51 19.28
CA PRO A 142 12.11 -14.24 20.47
C PRO A 142 10.96 -14.64 21.40
N ILE A 143 9.85 -13.90 21.43
CA ILE A 143 8.67 -14.25 22.22
C ILE A 143 8.05 -15.55 21.70
N TYR A 144 7.87 -15.66 20.37
CA TYR A 144 7.39 -16.90 19.75
C TYR A 144 8.37 -18.08 19.96
N SER A 145 9.68 -17.81 19.93
CA SER A 145 10.72 -18.83 20.20
C SER A 145 10.65 -19.35 21.64
N HIS A 146 10.59 -18.45 22.63
CA HIS A 146 10.48 -18.82 24.04
C HIS A 146 9.17 -19.56 24.36
N PHE A 147 8.06 -19.16 23.74
CA PHE A 147 6.78 -19.86 23.90
C PHE A 147 6.86 -21.29 23.33
N GLY A 148 7.51 -21.47 22.18
CA GLY A 148 7.79 -22.78 21.59
C GLY A 148 8.64 -23.67 22.50
N GLU A 149 9.76 -23.15 23.01
CA GLU A 149 10.66 -23.86 23.95
C GLU A 149 9.96 -24.28 25.25
N THR A 150 9.05 -23.45 25.76
CA THR A 150 8.29 -23.79 26.98
C THR A 150 7.32 -24.95 26.73
N ILE A 151 6.65 -24.97 25.58
CA ILE A 151 5.71 -26.05 25.22
C ILE A 151 6.45 -27.38 25.02
N THR A 152 7.59 -27.37 24.32
CA THR A 152 8.42 -28.59 24.17
C THR A 152 9.05 -29.01 25.49
N GLY A 153 9.46 -28.08 26.35
CA GLY A 153 9.98 -28.36 27.69
C GLY A 153 8.93 -29.01 28.61
N VAL A 154 7.66 -28.58 28.54
CA VAL A 154 6.56 -29.19 29.30
C VAL A 154 6.22 -30.61 28.83
N GLN A 155 6.42 -30.94 27.55
CA GLN A 155 6.25 -32.32 27.06
C GLN A 155 7.39 -33.26 27.46
N ALA A 156 8.55 -32.73 27.84
CA ALA A 156 9.73 -33.50 28.24
C ALA A 156 9.78 -33.80 29.75
N ILE A 157 8.94 -33.14 30.56
CA ILE A 157 8.74 -33.38 32.00
C ILE A 157 7.54 -34.30 32.18
#